data_AF-A0A915A301-F1
#
_entry.id   AF-A0A915A301-F1
#
_cell.length_a   1.000
_cell.length_b   1.000
_cell.length_c   1.000
_cell.angle_alpha   90.00
_cell.angle_beta   90.00
_cell.angle_gamma   90.00
#
_symmetry.space_group_name_H-M   'P 1'
#
loop_
_entity.id
_entity.type
_entity.pdbx_description
1 polymer ?
#
loop_
_entity_poly.entity_id
_entity_poly.type
_entity_poly.pdbx_seq_one_letter_code
_entity_poly.pdbx_strand_id
1 'polypeptide(L)'
;MINWYGDPIRGFRASVFDVVEMRINYAHINRLSKPSSIEFTSSHLNIIRDIARLGISVYAEVRQSSQNDLVTVVGAFPASRALFAADVVKPLDMNEPHVTHEQLKGALHILYNCGFFTTSNVNVRAITWPALARMRHSDKPSIMKLVDEACAAILLQRWNNAHNIFSEGLVQLSRCFWSSKDVSALRPFWKPLDDVDRAASKAKALHQCEKNIEKIESVRDELIDVCNNMGRTLHWRNIDSGCFMLVTLFRNNYDSRAMQVFLQMFHEERPSWRDVGATCVFGWLKWNKPRSIRSPWEPPAKVEDKAVPYACGMRPDNMCLAYDLNTLPTTKQLWDQAIFITKPHWGTYQWPKRLEMFAPYEQQVHLSRSFDRLTPIEKTIVKVLSEIGFLQRWHLKLLREKDDSEVFSIYTFNVVKYVFRNFCDRFLIIFKRFLVSTMRSDQRGQQRLGAEYVCGLIRGSKNWPFEKLKRMWKWLRPLVSTAIEGMLTDASASWLRGISLATRDIDMRQVHWLVELIMELAAKPAPTSWHSCLYYFFAS
;
A
#
# COMPACT_ATOMS: atom_id res chain seq x y z
N MET A 1 16.69 -19.39 29.27
CA MET A 1 17.02 -17.94 29.36
C MET A 1 17.86 -17.74 30.61
N ILE A 2 19.18 -17.67 30.46
CA ILE A 2 20.08 -17.39 31.58
C ILE A 2 20.07 -15.87 31.76
N ASN A 3 19.55 -15.40 32.89
CA ASN A 3 19.55 -13.99 33.24
C ASN A 3 21.00 -13.55 33.46
N TRP A 4 21.55 -12.79 32.51
CA TRP A 4 22.89 -12.23 32.59
C TRP A 4 22.88 -11.11 33.64
N TYR A 5 23.09 -11.45 34.91
CA TYR A 5 23.32 -10.48 35.97
C TYR A 5 24.61 -9.69 35.68
N GLY A 6 24.47 -8.50 35.09
CA GLY A 6 25.44 -7.43 35.27
C GLY A 6 24.93 -6.54 36.39
N ASP A 7 25.74 -6.33 37.43
CA ASP A 7 25.46 -5.30 38.44
C ASP A 7 25.33 -3.95 37.72
N PRO A 8 24.15 -3.29 37.73
CA PRO A 8 23.93 -2.05 36.99
C PRO A 8 24.75 -0.87 37.51
N ILE A 9 25.30 -0.96 38.73
CA ILE A 9 26.10 0.09 39.38
C ILE A 9 27.60 -0.17 39.16
N ARG A 10 28.04 -1.42 39.28
CA ARG A 10 29.48 -1.80 39.16
C ARG A 10 29.88 -2.29 37.76
N GLY A 11 28.91 -2.53 36.89
CA GLY A 11 29.12 -3.02 35.54
C GLY A 11 29.78 -4.41 35.50
N PHE A 12 30.49 -4.70 34.40
CA PHE A 12 31.12 -6.01 34.19
C PHE A 12 32.20 -6.39 35.20
N ARG A 13 32.69 -5.44 36.02
CA ARG A 13 33.74 -5.66 37.03
C ARG A 13 33.29 -6.50 38.22
N ALA A 14 31.98 -6.69 38.40
CA ALA A 14 31.39 -7.53 39.45
C ALA A 14 30.90 -8.89 38.93
N SER A 15 31.22 -9.26 37.68
CA SER A 15 30.79 -10.55 37.12
C SER A 15 31.52 -11.71 37.82
N VAL A 16 30.77 -12.72 38.27
CA VAL A 16 31.33 -13.95 38.85
C VAL A 16 32.24 -14.66 37.83
N PHE A 17 33.35 -15.24 38.29
CA PHE A 17 34.36 -15.89 37.43
C PHE A 17 33.76 -16.90 36.44
N ASP A 18 32.86 -17.77 36.91
CA ASP A 18 32.18 -18.78 36.08
C ASP A 18 31.39 -18.15 34.91
N VAL A 19 30.80 -16.97 35.12
CA VAL A 19 30.06 -16.24 34.07
C VAL A 19 31.03 -15.68 33.02
N VAL A 20 32.21 -15.24 33.44
CA VAL A 20 33.27 -14.79 32.52
C VAL A 20 33.80 -15.98 31.72
N GLU A 21 34.05 -17.11 32.37
CA GLU A 21 34.48 -18.35 31.70
C GLU A 21 33.44 -18.84 30.67
N MET A 22 32.15 -18.89 31.04
CA MET A 22 31.07 -19.23 30.10
C MET A 22 30.99 -18.27 28.91
N ARG A 23 31.22 -16.96 29.12
CA ARG A 23 31.25 -15.97 28.02
C ARG A 23 32.42 -16.18 27.09
N ILE A 24 33.61 -16.48 27.63
CA ILE A 24 34.80 -16.79 26.84
C ILE A 24 34.56 -18.06 26.02
N ASN A 25 34.01 -19.10 26.64
CA ASN A 25 33.69 -20.35 25.96
C ASN A 25 32.63 -20.12 24.85
N TYR A 26 31.56 -19.37 25.15
CA TYR A 26 30.55 -18.99 24.14
C TYR A 26 31.15 -18.16 23.00
N ALA A 27 32.06 -17.23 23.29
CA ALA A 27 32.78 -16.47 22.27
C ALA A 27 33.67 -17.36 21.40
N HIS A 28 34.36 -18.34 22.02
CA HIS A 28 35.17 -19.33 21.31
C HIS A 28 34.33 -20.21 20.39
N ILE A 29 33.23 -20.79 20.91
CA ILE A 29 32.29 -21.62 20.14
C ILE A 29 31.69 -20.82 18.98
N ASN A 30 31.28 -19.57 19.20
CA ASN A 30 30.77 -18.70 18.13
C ASN A 30 31.81 -18.38 17.06
N ARG A 31 33.09 -18.26 17.44
CA ARG A 31 34.17 -18.04 16.50
C ARG A 31 34.40 -19.29 15.63
N LEU A 32 34.30 -20.49 16.21
CA LEU A 32 34.42 -21.75 15.48
C LEU A 32 33.21 -22.02 14.58
N SER A 33 32.00 -21.68 15.02
CA SER A 33 30.76 -21.93 14.26
C SER A 33 30.51 -20.95 13.10
N LYS A 34 31.27 -19.85 13.04
CA LYS A 34 31.22 -18.85 11.97
C LYS A 34 32.53 -18.82 11.18
N PRO A 35 32.82 -19.83 10.33
CA PRO A 35 33.99 -19.79 9.47
C PRO A 35 33.97 -18.53 8.60
N SER A 36 35.13 -17.89 8.47
CA SER A 36 35.30 -16.53 7.92
C SER A 36 34.91 -16.36 6.45
N SER A 37 34.83 -17.46 5.69
CA SER A 37 34.14 -17.55 4.40
C SER A 37 34.25 -18.99 3.89
N ILE A 38 33.14 -19.72 3.76
CA ILE A 38 33.14 -21.00 3.04
C ILE A 38 32.98 -20.70 1.56
N GLU A 39 33.96 -21.10 0.74
CA GLU A 39 33.84 -20.99 -0.70
C GLU A 39 32.78 -21.97 -1.23
N PHE A 40 31.90 -21.47 -2.10
CA PHE A 40 30.88 -22.30 -2.71
C PHE A 40 31.45 -23.02 -3.93
N THR A 41 31.54 -24.35 -3.88
CA THR A 41 32.14 -25.19 -4.93
C THR A 41 31.07 -25.91 -5.75
N SER A 42 31.47 -26.43 -6.92
CA SER A 42 30.61 -27.27 -7.75
C SER A 42 30.14 -28.54 -7.03
N SER A 43 30.98 -29.09 -6.14
CA SER A 43 30.62 -30.25 -5.31
C SER A 43 29.48 -29.92 -4.35
N HIS A 44 29.49 -28.73 -3.73
CA HIS A 44 28.36 -28.28 -2.89
C HIS A 44 27.07 -28.18 -3.70
N LEU A 45 27.13 -27.65 -4.93
CA LEU A 45 25.95 -27.56 -5.80
C LEU A 45 25.38 -28.94 -6.17
N ASN A 46 26.24 -29.91 -6.48
CA ASN A 46 25.81 -31.27 -6.80
C ASN A 46 25.12 -31.93 -5.59
N ILE A 47 25.71 -31.81 -4.40
CA ILE A 47 25.11 -32.30 -3.15
C ILE A 47 23.75 -31.63 -2.90
N ILE A 48 23.65 -30.31 -3.06
CA ILE A 48 22.38 -29.58 -2.91
C ILE A 48 21.31 -30.11 -3.88
N ARG A 49 21.68 -30.37 -5.15
CA ARG A 49 20.76 -30.94 -6.14
C ARG A 49 20.31 -32.36 -5.76
N ASP A 50 21.21 -33.18 -5.26
CA ASP A 50 20.87 -34.54 -4.85
C ASP A 50 19.99 -34.55 -3.60
N ILE A 51 20.27 -33.70 -2.60
CA ILE A 51 19.39 -33.49 -1.44
C ILE A 51 18.01 -32.98 -1.90
N ALA A 52 17.95 -32.03 -2.85
CA ALA A 52 16.69 -31.53 -3.38
C ALA A 52 15.89 -32.64 -4.10
N ARG A 53 16.54 -33.54 -4.84
CA ARG A 53 15.91 -34.71 -5.46
C ARG A 53 15.33 -35.65 -4.40
N LEU A 54 16.08 -35.94 -3.33
CA LEU A 54 15.60 -36.74 -2.20
C LEU A 54 14.43 -36.06 -1.47
N GLY A 55 14.47 -34.73 -1.35
CA GLY A 55 13.39 -33.91 -0.81
C GLY A 55 12.09 -33.93 -1.63
N ILE A 56 12.13 -34.43 -2.87
CA ILE A 56 10.98 -34.60 -3.78
C ILE A 56 10.60 -36.10 -3.89
N SER A 57 11.28 -37.01 -3.19
CA SER A 57 11.00 -38.46 -3.21
C SER A 57 9.55 -38.82 -2.87
N VAL A 58 9.07 -40.01 -3.23
CA VAL A 58 7.72 -40.48 -2.87
C VAL A 58 7.61 -40.89 -1.40
N TYR A 59 8.74 -41.21 -0.74
CA TYR A 59 8.79 -41.63 0.66
C TYR A 59 8.85 -40.44 1.63
N ALA A 60 7.91 -40.37 2.57
CA ALA A 60 7.75 -39.22 3.45
C ALA A 60 8.94 -38.98 4.40
N GLU A 61 9.50 -40.05 5.00
CA GLU A 61 10.63 -39.94 5.94
C GLU A 61 11.88 -39.39 5.24
N VAL A 62 12.21 -39.94 4.06
CA VAL A 62 13.32 -39.47 3.24
C VAL A 62 13.13 -38.02 2.84
N ARG A 63 11.91 -37.63 2.41
CA ARG A 63 11.60 -36.25 2.07
C ARG A 63 11.82 -35.31 3.25
N GLN A 64 11.25 -35.61 4.42
CA GLN A 64 11.31 -34.73 5.58
C GLN A 64 12.74 -34.51 6.07
N SER A 65 13.53 -35.59 6.17
CA SER A 65 14.94 -35.49 6.55
C SER A 65 15.71 -34.62 5.56
N SER A 66 15.57 -34.91 4.26
CA SER A 66 16.30 -34.18 3.20
C SER A 66 15.90 -32.70 3.13
N GLN A 67 14.62 -32.38 3.37
CA GLN A 67 14.14 -31.01 3.38
C GLN A 67 14.70 -30.20 4.56
N ASN A 68 14.84 -30.80 5.74
CA ASN A 68 15.44 -30.14 6.90
C ASN A 68 16.93 -29.82 6.68
N ASP A 69 17.65 -30.78 6.10
CA ASP A 69 19.06 -30.59 5.72
C ASP A 69 19.19 -29.49 4.66
N LEU A 70 18.30 -29.51 3.66
CA LEU A 70 18.30 -28.52 2.58
C LEU A 70 18.04 -27.11 3.09
N VAL A 71 17.11 -26.91 4.04
CA VAL A 71 16.86 -25.60 4.67
C VAL A 71 18.13 -25.08 5.33
N THR A 72 18.87 -25.95 6.03
CA THR A 72 20.14 -25.59 6.69
C THR A 72 21.20 -25.18 5.67
N VAL A 73 21.38 -25.99 4.60
CA VAL A 73 22.40 -25.74 3.56
C VAL A 73 22.08 -24.49 2.74
N VAL A 74 20.81 -24.30 2.35
CA VAL A 74 20.37 -23.08 1.63
C VAL A 74 20.45 -21.85 2.53
N GLY A 75 20.25 -22.01 3.83
CA GLY A 75 20.49 -20.97 4.84
C GLY A 75 21.95 -20.53 4.88
N ALA A 76 22.90 -21.47 4.78
CA ALA A 76 24.33 -21.18 4.71
C ALA A 76 24.74 -20.54 3.37
N PHE A 77 24.09 -20.92 2.26
CA PHE A 77 24.36 -20.39 0.91
C PHE A 77 23.11 -19.80 0.23
N PRO A 78 22.61 -18.62 0.65
CA PRO A 78 21.35 -18.07 0.16
C PRO A 78 21.30 -17.84 -1.37
N ALA A 79 22.43 -17.52 -1.99
CA ALA A 79 22.54 -17.27 -3.43
C ALA A 79 22.41 -18.55 -4.28
N SER A 80 22.65 -19.73 -3.69
CA SER A 80 22.58 -21.03 -4.38
C SER A 80 21.20 -21.33 -4.97
N ARG A 81 20.12 -20.77 -4.40
CA ARG A 81 18.74 -20.94 -4.89
C ARG A 81 18.61 -20.68 -6.40
N ALA A 82 19.32 -19.68 -6.92
CA ALA A 82 19.27 -19.34 -8.34
C ALA A 82 19.83 -20.44 -9.26
N LEU A 83 20.68 -21.33 -8.73
CA LEU A 83 21.38 -22.37 -9.49
C LEU A 83 20.57 -23.66 -9.65
N PHE A 84 19.54 -23.87 -8.83
CA PHE A 84 18.71 -25.08 -8.87
C PHE A 84 17.20 -24.84 -8.74
N ALA A 85 16.74 -23.58 -8.70
CA ALA A 85 15.30 -23.24 -8.69
C ALA A 85 14.52 -23.96 -9.80
N ALA A 86 15.09 -24.01 -11.01
CA ALA A 86 14.49 -24.69 -12.15
C ALA A 86 14.26 -26.19 -11.91
N ASP A 87 15.13 -26.86 -11.15
CA ASP A 87 14.99 -28.29 -10.84
C ASP A 87 13.84 -28.53 -9.84
N VAL A 88 13.66 -27.62 -8.89
CA VAL A 88 12.62 -27.75 -7.84
C VAL A 88 11.23 -27.43 -8.36
N VAL A 89 11.09 -26.56 -9.37
CA VAL A 89 9.77 -26.20 -9.93
C VAL A 89 9.24 -27.23 -10.93
N LYS A 90 10.07 -28.13 -11.48
CA LYS A 90 9.64 -29.15 -12.46
C LYS A 90 8.36 -29.89 -12.03
N PRO A 91 8.23 -30.42 -10.81
CA PRO A 91 7.01 -31.13 -10.39
C PRO A 91 5.73 -30.28 -10.39
N LEU A 92 5.83 -28.94 -10.40
CA LEU A 92 4.67 -28.05 -10.46
C LEU A 92 4.14 -27.91 -11.89
N ASP A 93 4.99 -28.06 -12.91
CA ASP A 93 4.61 -27.91 -14.32
C ASP A 93 3.51 -28.90 -14.69
N MET A 94 2.51 -28.43 -15.44
CA MET A 94 1.40 -29.24 -15.94
C MET A 94 1.85 -30.21 -17.04
N ASN A 95 2.91 -29.88 -17.78
CA ASN A 95 3.39 -30.69 -18.90
C ASN A 95 4.26 -31.88 -18.46
N GLU A 96 4.72 -31.89 -17.21
CA GLU A 96 5.57 -32.97 -16.69
C GLU A 96 4.74 -34.26 -16.49
N PRO A 97 5.06 -35.35 -17.20
CA PRO A 97 4.29 -36.58 -17.11
C PRO A 97 4.53 -37.29 -15.77
N HIS A 98 3.52 -38.00 -15.28
CA HIS A 98 3.63 -38.93 -14.13
C HIS A 98 4.11 -38.34 -12.78
N VAL A 99 3.93 -37.04 -12.53
CA VAL A 99 4.23 -36.47 -11.19
C VAL A 99 3.16 -36.89 -10.17
N THR A 100 3.60 -37.56 -9.11
CA THR A 100 2.75 -37.95 -7.97
C THR A 100 2.42 -36.76 -7.07
N HIS A 101 1.30 -36.84 -6.34
CA HIS A 101 0.97 -35.82 -5.33
C HIS A 101 2.06 -35.65 -4.26
N GLU A 102 2.78 -36.72 -3.97
CA GLU A 102 3.86 -36.74 -2.99
C GLU A 102 5.08 -35.94 -3.46
N GLN A 103 5.45 -36.07 -4.73
CA GLN A 103 6.48 -35.26 -5.39
C GLN A 103 6.06 -33.79 -5.47
N LEU A 104 4.82 -33.50 -5.86
CA LEU A 104 4.28 -32.13 -5.91
C LEU A 104 4.35 -31.46 -4.53
N LYS A 105 3.90 -32.17 -3.49
CA LYS A 105 3.96 -31.68 -2.11
C LYS A 105 5.40 -31.46 -1.65
N GLY A 106 6.31 -32.37 -1.98
CA GLY A 106 7.73 -32.25 -1.65
C GLY A 106 8.37 -31.01 -2.26
N ALA A 107 8.11 -30.77 -3.55
CA ALA A 107 8.59 -29.59 -4.27
C ALA A 107 8.07 -28.28 -3.65
N LEU A 108 6.76 -28.20 -3.38
CA LEU A 108 6.17 -27.03 -2.72
C LEU A 108 6.75 -26.79 -1.32
N HIS A 109 7.03 -27.85 -0.56
CA HIS A 109 7.59 -27.73 0.78
C HIS A 109 9.02 -27.18 0.74
N ILE A 110 9.83 -27.62 -0.23
CA ILE A 110 11.16 -27.05 -0.49
C ILE A 110 11.04 -25.58 -0.87
N LEU A 111 10.20 -25.25 -1.86
CA LEU A 111 10.05 -23.88 -2.35
C LEU A 111 9.62 -22.92 -1.23
N TYR A 112 8.70 -23.35 -0.38
CA TYR A 112 8.23 -22.59 0.77
C TYR A 112 9.30 -22.45 1.86
N ASN A 113 9.78 -23.56 2.44
CA ASN A 113 10.64 -23.52 3.63
C ASN A 113 12.06 -23.05 3.33
N CYS A 114 12.58 -23.32 2.14
CA CYS A 114 13.87 -22.78 1.74
C CYS A 114 13.78 -21.31 1.30
N GLY A 115 12.59 -20.69 1.30
CA GLY A 115 12.39 -19.27 1.02
C GLY A 115 12.55 -18.88 -0.45
N PHE A 116 12.17 -19.76 -1.39
CA PHE A 116 12.22 -19.46 -2.82
C PHE A 116 11.19 -18.40 -3.22
N PHE A 117 10.00 -18.44 -2.63
CA PHE A 117 8.92 -17.50 -2.93
C PHE A 117 9.15 -16.11 -2.34
N THR A 118 9.88 -16.02 -1.21
CA THR A 118 10.06 -14.80 -0.41
C THR A 118 11.43 -14.12 -0.60
N THR A 119 12.29 -14.67 -1.46
CA THR A 119 13.62 -14.13 -1.72
C THR A 119 13.59 -12.79 -2.47
N SER A 120 14.54 -11.90 -2.17
CA SER A 120 14.76 -10.66 -2.92
C SER A 120 15.41 -10.90 -4.30
N ASN A 121 15.91 -12.11 -4.56
CA ASN A 121 16.54 -12.46 -5.83
C ASN A 121 15.51 -12.57 -6.96
N VAL A 122 15.52 -11.58 -7.86
CA VAL A 122 14.61 -11.49 -9.01
C VAL A 122 14.66 -12.73 -9.91
N ASN A 123 15.85 -13.32 -10.12
CA ASN A 123 16.00 -14.49 -10.98
C ASN A 123 15.25 -15.71 -10.43
N VAL A 124 15.23 -15.88 -9.11
CA VAL A 124 14.52 -16.98 -8.46
C VAL A 124 13.02 -16.75 -8.53
N ARG A 125 12.54 -15.53 -8.26
CA ARG A 125 11.12 -15.19 -8.36
C ARG A 125 10.60 -15.36 -9.79
N ALA A 126 11.41 -14.99 -10.78
CA ALA A 126 11.03 -15.12 -12.19
C ALA A 126 10.76 -16.55 -12.63
N ILE A 127 11.35 -17.54 -11.96
CA ILE A 127 11.10 -18.95 -12.20
C ILE A 127 9.93 -19.44 -11.32
N THR A 128 9.93 -19.05 -10.05
CA THR A 128 9.08 -19.70 -9.03
C THR A 128 7.67 -19.13 -8.95
N TRP A 129 7.48 -17.83 -9.20
CA TRP A 129 6.18 -17.19 -9.14
C TRP A 129 5.25 -17.64 -10.28
N PRO A 130 5.68 -17.61 -11.57
CA PRO A 130 4.87 -18.16 -12.65
C PRO A 130 4.58 -19.65 -12.45
N ALA A 131 5.57 -20.43 -11.97
CA ALA A 131 5.40 -21.85 -11.70
C ALA A 131 4.34 -22.12 -10.63
N LEU A 132 4.31 -21.34 -9.54
CA LEU A 132 3.25 -21.44 -8.53
C LEU A 132 1.88 -21.01 -9.09
N ALA A 133 1.85 -19.93 -9.87
CA ALA A 133 0.61 -19.42 -10.47
C ALA A 133 0.00 -20.42 -11.46
N ARG A 134 0.83 -21.18 -12.19
CA ARG A 134 0.42 -22.12 -13.25
C ARG A 134 0.57 -23.58 -12.83
N MET A 135 0.73 -23.86 -11.54
CA MET A 135 0.93 -25.24 -11.08
C MET A 135 -0.27 -26.13 -11.40
N ARG A 136 -0.02 -27.42 -11.57
CA ARG A 136 -1.08 -28.43 -11.62
C ARG A 136 -2.00 -28.35 -10.39
N HIS A 137 -3.30 -28.39 -10.62
CA HIS A 137 -4.28 -28.37 -9.53
C HIS A 137 -4.22 -29.67 -8.71
N SER A 138 -4.48 -29.56 -7.40
CA SER A 138 -4.61 -30.71 -6.50
C SER A 138 -5.64 -30.45 -5.42
N ASP A 139 -6.55 -31.41 -5.23
CA ASP A 139 -7.59 -31.38 -4.18
C ASP A 139 -7.11 -31.92 -2.82
N LYS A 140 -5.83 -32.30 -2.68
CA LYS A 140 -5.32 -32.77 -1.39
C LYS A 140 -5.26 -31.58 -0.41
N PRO A 141 -5.94 -31.64 0.76
CA PRO A 141 -5.99 -30.52 1.70
C PRO A 141 -4.61 -30.02 2.15
N SER A 142 -3.66 -30.95 2.34
CA SER A 142 -2.30 -30.58 2.76
C SER A 142 -1.49 -29.84 1.69
N ILE A 143 -1.82 -30.00 0.40
CA ILE A 143 -1.19 -29.25 -0.70
C ILE A 143 -1.85 -27.88 -0.82
N MET A 144 -3.19 -27.82 -0.75
CA MET A 144 -3.95 -26.57 -0.77
C MET A 144 -3.50 -25.63 0.35
N LYS A 145 -3.38 -26.15 1.58
CA LYS A 145 -2.88 -25.39 2.73
C LYS A 145 -1.48 -24.81 2.48
N LEU A 146 -0.58 -25.58 1.88
CA LEU A 146 0.79 -25.14 1.60
C LEU A 146 0.85 -24.05 0.53
N VAL A 147 -0.01 -24.12 -0.49
CA VAL A 147 -0.15 -23.05 -1.50
C VAL A 147 -0.70 -21.77 -0.86
N ASP A 148 -1.72 -21.89 0.00
CA ASP A 148 -2.31 -20.76 0.71
C ASP A 148 -1.27 -20.10 1.65
N GLU A 149 -0.47 -20.90 2.37
CA GLU A 149 0.67 -20.43 3.20
C GLU A 149 1.76 -19.75 2.37
N ALA A 150 2.09 -20.30 1.20
CA ALA A 150 3.06 -19.68 0.29
C ALA A 150 2.59 -18.33 -0.24
N CYS A 151 1.32 -18.23 -0.67
CA CYS A 151 0.72 -16.98 -1.13
C CYS A 151 0.67 -15.93 -0.01
N ALA A 152 0.25 -16.34 1.20
CA ALA A 152 0.24 -15.46 2.37
C ALA A 152 1.65 -14.96 2.71
N ALA A 153 2.67 -15.83 2.66
CA ALA A 153 4.05 -15.44 2.90
C ALA A 153 4.57 -14.43 1.87
N ILE A 154 4.21 -14.57 0.60
CA ILE A 154 4.52 -13.61 -0.48
C ILE A 154 3.89 -12.24 -0.20
N LEU A 155 2.61 -12.19 0.20
CA LEU A 155 1.89 -10.94 0.48
C LEU A 155 2.46 -10.16 1.66
N LEU A 156 2.96 -10.87 2.69
CA LEU A 156 3.54 -10.26 3.88
C LEU A 156 4.92 -9.63 3.62
N GLN A 157 5.58 -9.99 2.52
CA GLN A 157 6.88 -9.42 2.19
C GLN A 157 6.77 -7.97 1.74
N ARG A 158 7.76 -7.17 2.16
CA ARG A 158 7.96 -5.81 1.66
C ARG A 158 8.97 -5.83 0.52
N TRP A 159 8.46 -5.77 -0.70
CA TRP A 159 9.30 -5.75 -1.89
C TRP A 159 9.90 -4.37 -2.10
N ASN A 160 11.19 -4.24 -1.77
CA ASN A 160 11.97 -3.07 -2.14
C ASN A 160 12.56 -3.31 -3.52
N ASN A 161 12.08 -2.57 -4.51
CA ASN A 161 12.82 -2.36 -5.75
C ASN A 161 13.85 -1.26 -5.46
N ALA A 162 14.87 -1.60 -4.68
CA ALA A 162 15.97 -0.68 -4.44
C ALA A 162 16.66 -0.44 -5.80
N HIS A 163 16.49 0.75 -6.36
CA HIS A 163 17.37 1.22 -7.41
C HIS A 163 18.73 1.47 -6.76
N ASN A 164 19.78 0.85 -7.28
CA ASN A 164 21.14 1.16 -6.85
C ASN A 164 21.44 2.62 -7.25
N ILE A 165 21.30 3.54 -6.30
CA ILE A 165 21.67 4.94 -6.49
C ILE A 165 23.15 5.06 -6.15
N PHE A 166 23.98 5.21 -7.17
CA PHE A 166 25.41 5.48 -7.02
C PHE A 166 25.62 6.97 -6.69
N SER A 167 25.62 7.30 -5.40
CA SER A 167 25.91 8.65 -4.93
C SER A 167 27.42 8.90 -4.87
N GLU A 168 27.88 9.94 -5.57
CA GLU A 168 29.30 10.32 -5.57
C GLU A 168 29.78 10.70 -4.16
N GLY A 169 28.90 11.29 -3.33
CA GLY A 169 29.22 11.61 -1.94
C GLY A 169 29.47 10.38 -1.06
N LEU A 170 28.70 9.29 -1.26
CA LEU A 170 28.94 8.02 -0.56
C LEU A 170 30.25 7.37 -1.01
N VAL A 171 30.58 7.48 -2.31
CA VAL A 171 31.86 7.02 -2.85
C VAL A 171 33.01 7.82 -2.22
N GLN A 172 32.89 9.14 -2.11
CA GLN A 172 33.91 9.96 -1.46
C GLN A 172 34.07 9.64 0.03
N LEU A 173 32.98 9.49 0.78
CA LEU A 173 33.01 9.11 2.19
C LEU A 173 33.68 7.75 2.41
N SER A 174 33.37 6.76 1.56
CA SER A 174 34.03 5.45 1.64
C SER A 174 35.53 5.53 1.33
N ARG A 175 35.96 6.39 0.38
CA ARG A 175 37.40 6.67 0.15
C ARG A 175 38.06 7.30 1.38
N CYS A 176 37.43 8.28 2.01
CA CYS A 176 37.94 8.89 3.25
C CYS A 176 38.07 7.86 4.37
N PHE A 177 37.07 6.98 4.54
CA PHE A 177 37.11 5.89 5.52
C PHE A 177 38.31 4.97 5.29
N TRP A 178 38.51 4.49 4.06
CA TRP A 178 39.63 3.59 3.72
C TRP A 178 41.01 4.27 3.72
N SER A 179 41.07 5.60 3.59
CA SER A 179 42.33 6.36 3.61
C SER A 179 42.82 6.69 5.03
N SER A 180 42.00 6.43 6.06
CA SER A 180 42.37 6.73 7.46
C SER A 180 43.46 5.78 7.98
N LYS A 181 44.55 6.36 8.49
CA LYS A 181 45.78 5.62 8.85
C LYS A 181 45.63 4.69 10.07
N ASP A 182 44.67 4.96 10.94
CA ASP A 182 44.39 4.17 12.15
C ASP A 182 43.75 2.80 11.86
N VAL A 183 43.37 2.55 10.60
CA VAL A 183 42.63 1.36 10.18
C VAL A 183 43.52 0.39 9.37
N SER A 184 44.82 0.36 9.66
CA SER A 184 45.80 -0.52 9.00
C SER A 184 45.41 -2.01 9.00
N ALA A 185 44.60 -2.45 9.98
CA ALA A 185 44.06 -3.80 10.09
C ALA A 185 42.84 -4.09 9.20
N LEU A 186 42.17 -3.08 8.63
CA LEU A 186 41.04 -3.25 7.71
C LEU A 186 41.38 -2.79 6.28
N ARG A 187 42.64 -2.89 5.83
CA ARG A 187 42.92 -2.59 4.42
C ARG A 187 41.98 -3.41 3.53
N PRO A 188 41.30 -2.79 2.55
CA PRO A 188 40.41 -3.54 1.68
C PRO A 188 41.22 -4.66 1.04
N PHE A 189 40.70 -5.89 1.16
CA PHE A 189 41.31 -7.08 0.57
C PHE A 189 41.55 -6.91 -0.94
N TRP A 190 40.72 -6.09 -1.58
CA TRP A 190 40.76 -5.77 -3.00
C TRP A 190 41.46 -4.44 -3.25
N LYS A 191 42.32 -4.39 -4.27
CA LYS A 191 42.93 -3.15 -4.76
C LYS A 191 41.82 -2.16 -5.16
N PRO A 192 41.93 -0.87 -4.81
CA PRO A 192 41.05 0.14 -5.36
C PRO A 192 41.07 0.11 -6.88
N LEU A 193 39.89 0.07 -7.48
CA LEU A 193 39.74 0.14 -8.94
C LEU A 193 40.19 1.51 -9.44
N ASP A 194 40.77 1.54 -10.63
CA ASP A 194 41.02 2.80 -11.33
C ASP A 194 39.70 3.43 -11.80
N ASP A 195 39.78 4.65 -12.33
CA ASP A 195 38.58 5.38 -12.75
C ASP A 195 37.86 4.73 -13.95
N VAL A 196 38.58 3.99 -14.79
CA VAL A 196 38.03 3.30 -15.97
C VAL A 196 37.25 2.06 -15.55
N ASP A 197 37.85 1.21 -14.72
CA ASP A 197 37.21 0.02 -14.16
C ASP A 197 36.03 0.37 -13.25
N ARG A 198 36.09 1.52 -12.57
CA ARG A 198 34.97 2.07 -11.80
C ARG A 198 33.79 2.43 -12.71
N ALA A 199 34.05 3.12 -13.81
CA ALA A 199 33.02 3.45 -14.79
C ALA A 199 32.41 2.18 -15.41
N ALA A 200 33.24 1.20 -15.77
CA ALA A 200 32.80 -0.10 -16.28
C ALA A 200 31.97 -0.88 -15.26
N SER A 201 32.38 -0.89 -13.98
CA SER A 201 31.65 -1.55 -12.89
C SER A 201 30.29 -0.90 -12.64
N LYS A 202 30.23 0.43 -12.66
CA LYS A 202 28.97 1.19 -12.57
C LYS A 202 28.05 0.87 -13.74
N ALA A 203 28.57 0.86 -14.97
CA ALA A 203 27.79 0.51 -16.16
C ALA A 203 27.25 -0.93 -16.08
N LYS A 204 28.07 -1.90 -15.66
CA LYS A 204 27.66 -3.30 -15.45
C LYS A 204 26.54 -3.42 -14.42
N ALA A 205 26.62 -2.67 -13.31
CA ALA A 205 25.60 -2.68 -12.27
C ALA A 205 24.29 -2.05 -12.73
N LEU A 206 24.34 -0.96 -13.52
CA LEU A 206 23.15 -0.35 -14.13
C LEU A 206 22.48 -1.30 -15.12
N HIS A 207 23.26 -1.93 -16.02
CA HIS A 207 22.76 -2.94 -16.96
C HIS A 207 22.08 -4.11 -16.24
N GLN A 208 22.64 -4.58 -15.12
CA GLN A 208 22.02 -5.63 -14.32
C GLN A 208 20.70 -5.18 -13.68
N CYS A 209 20.59 -3.91 -13.27
CA CYS A 209 19.34 -3.35 -12.78
C CYS A 209 18.27 -3.31 -13.89
N GLU A 210 18.63 -2.88 -15.10
CA GLU A 210 17.72 -2.85 -16.26
C GLU A 210 17.20 -4.25 -16.59
N LYS A 211 18.09 -5.25 -16.71
CA LYS A 211 17.69 -6.66 -16.91
C LYS A 211 16.80 -7.21 -15.80
N ASN A 212 16.98 -6.77 -14.57
CA ASN A 212 16.12 -7.18 -13.46
C ASN A 212 14.73 -6.55 -13.57
N ILE A 213 14.62 -5.32 -14.08
CA ILE A 213 13.33 -4.67 -14.36
C ILE A 213 12.60 -5.46 -15.45
N GLU A 214 13.25 -5.72 -16.58
CA GLU A 214 12.68 -6.49 -17.70
C GLU A 214 12.14 -7.85 -17.24
N LYS A 215 12.88 -8.56 -16.38
CA LYS A 215 12.43 -9.84 -15.81
C LYS A 215 11.18 -9.69 -14.94
N ILE A 216 11.12 -8.66 -14.09
CA ILE A 216 9.93 -8.42 -13.27
C ILE A 216 8.73 -8.06 -14.16
N GLU A 217 8.95 -7.31 -15.25
CA GLU A 217 7.90 -6.99 -16.21
C GLU A 217 7.39 -8.24 -16.95
N SER A 218 8.29 -9.14 -17.36
CA SER A 218 7.91 -10.45 -17.93
C SER A 218 7.05 -11.26 -16.94
N VAL A 219 7.48 -11.35 -15.68
CA VAL A 219 6.72 -12.05 -14.63
C VAL A 219 5.36 -11.41 -14.41
N ARG A 220 5.29 -10.08 -14.37
CA ARG A 220 4.02 -9.35 -14.28
C ARG A 220 3.10 -9.74 -15.43
N ASP A 221 3.59 -9.74 -16.67
CA ASP A 221 2.79 -10.05 -17.84
C ASP A 221 2.27 -11.50 -17.82
N GLU A 222 3.11 -12.45 -17.40
CA GLU A 222 2.69 -13.84 -17.20
C GLU A 222 1.62 -13.99 -16.12
N LEU A 223 1.73 -13.25 -15.01
CA LEU A 223 0.74 -13.25 -13.93
C LEU A 223 -0.58 -12.61 -14.38
N ILE A 224 -0.52 -11.52 -15.17
CA ILE A 224 -1.71 -10.92 -15.78
C ILE A 224 -2.43 -11.95 -16.66
N ASP A 225 -1.69 -12.74 -17.44
CA ASP A 225 -2.26 -13.78 -18.30
C ASP A 225 -2.90 -14.91 -17.47
N VAL A 226 -2.34 -15.23 -16.30
CA VAL A 226 -2.98 -16.16 -15.34
C VAL A 226 -4.30 -15.56 -14.82
N CYS A 227 -4.28 -14.31 -14.37
CA CYS A 227 -5.48 -13.65 -13.84
C CYS A 227 -6.61 -13.57 -14.88
N ASN A 228 -6.27 -13.34 -16.15
CA ASN A 228 -7.24 -13.27 -17.25
C ASN A 228 -7.70 -14.65 -17.76
N ASN A 229 -7.21 -15.76 -17.20
CA ASN A 229 -7.60 -17.11 -17.59
C ASN A 229 -8.94 -17.57 -16.97
N MET A 230 -9.64 -16.70 -16.24
CA MET A 230 -10.90 -17.05 -15.59
C MET A 230 -11.92 -17.71 -16.53
N GLY A 231 -12.41 -18.89 -16.13
CA GLY A 231 -13.37 -19.68 -16.90
C GLY A 231 -12.77 -20.44 -18.10
N ARG A 232 -11.44 -20.59 -18.16
CA ARG A 232 -10.75 -21.31 -19.24
C ARG A 232 -10.07 -22.58 -18.73
N THR A 233 -8.74 -22.63 -18.73
CA THR A 233 -7.94 -23.83 -18.52
C THR A 233 -7.36 -23.95 -17.11
N LEU A 234 -7.13 -22.82 -16.44
CA LEU A 234 -6.58 -22.76 -15.09
C LEU A 234 -7.69 -22.81 -14.04
N HIS A 235 -7.43 -23.55 -12.96
CA HIS A 235 -8.33 -23.62 -11.81
C HIS A 235 -8.37 -22.28 -11.06
N TRP A 236 -9.47 -21.96 -10.38
CA TRP A 236 -9.63 -20.65 -9.72
C TRP A 236 -8.56 -20.37 -8.65
N ARG A 237 -7.98 -21.40 -8.02
CA ARG A 237 -6.85 -21.25 -7.07
C ARG A 237 -5.56 -20.77 -7.73
N ASN A 238 -5.34 -21.13 -9.00
CA ASN A 238 -4.22 -20.61 -9.79
C ASN A 238 -4.40 -19.11 -10.04
N ILE A 239 -5.64 -18.70 -10.36
CA ILE A 239 -6.02 -17.30 -10.55
C ILE A 239 -5.80 -16.52 -9.25
N ASP A 240 -6.26 -17.04 -8.12
CA ASP A 240 -6.03 -16.43 -6.80
C ASP A 240 -4.54 -16.27 -6.49
N SER A 241 -3.73 -17.30 -6.76
CA SER A 241 -2.27 -17.25 -6.59
C SER A 241 -1.65 -16.15 -7.46
N GLY A 242 -2.06 -16.08 -8.73
CA GLY A 242 -1.67 -15.02 -9.66
C GLY A 242 -2.03 -13.64 -9.16
N CYS A 243 -3.25 -13.46 -8.66
CA CYS A 243 -3.74 -12.22 -8.07
C CYS A 243 -2.93 -11.82 -6.83
N PHE A 244 -2.64 -12.75 -5.91
CA PHE A 244 -1.83 -12.44 -4.72
C PHE A 244 -0.45 -11.92 -5.10
N MET A 245 0.24 -12.59 -6.03
CA MET A 245 1.54 -12.14 -6.53
C MET A 245 1.44 -10.80 -7.26
N LEU A 246 0.44 -10.61 -8.12
CA LEU A 246 0.25 -9.36 -8.86
C LEU A 246 -0.03 -8.16 -7.94
N VAL A 247 -0.81 -8.37 -6.87
CA VAL A 247 -1.03 -7.36 -5.82
C VAL A 247 0.32 -6.94 -5.23
N THR A 248 1.27 -7.84 -4.98
CA THR A 248 2.56 -7.39 -4.45
C THR A 248 3.34 -6.43 -5.35
N LEU A 249 3.02 -6.39 -6.65
CA LEU A 249 3.62 -5.52 -7.66
C LEU A 249 2.83 -4.22 -7.89
N PHE A 250 1.64 -4.02 -7.32
CA PHE A 250 0.80 -2.84 -7.65
C PHE A 250 1.46 -1.48 -7.31
N ARG A 251 2.46 -1.48 -6.42
CA ARG A 251 3.20 -0.27 -6.03
C ARG A 251 4.32 0.08 -7.01
N ASN A 252 5.04 -0.94 -7.48
CA ASN A 252 6.23 -0.79 -8.32
C ASN A 252 6.16 -1.83 -9.45
N ASN A 253 6.42 -1.41 -10.69
CA ASN A 253 6.45 -2.29 -11.87
C ASN A 253 5.08 -2.87 -12.25
N TYR A 254 4.08 -2.02 -12.44
CA TYR A 254 2.78 -2.43 -12.95
C TYR A 254 2.28 -1.45 -14.03
N ASP A 255 1.38 -1.91 -14.91
CA ASP A 255 0.99 -1.21 -16.12
C ASP A 255 -0.55 -1.08 -16.27
N SER A 256 -1.01 -0.65 -17.45
CA SER A 256 -2.44 -0.54 -17.77
C SER A 256 -3.15 -1.89 -17.78
N ARG A 257 -2.49 -2.99 -18.17
CA ARG A 257 -3.09 -4.33 -18.19
C ARG A 257 -3.33 -4.85 -16.77
N ALA A 258 -2.35 -4.70 -15.88
CA ALA A 258 -2.53 -5.01 -14.46
C ALA A 258 -3.65 -4.18 -13.82
N MET A 259 -3.74 -2.88 -14.14
CA MET A 259 -4.85 -2.04 -13.66
C MET A 259 -6.22 -2.56 -14.12
N GLN A 260 -6.31 -3.09 -15.33
CA GLN A 260 -7.55 -3.68 -15.83
C GLN A 260 -7.99 -4.90 -15.02
N VAL A 261 -7.04 -5.76 -14.61
CA VAL A 261 -7.32 -6.89 -13.70
C VAL A 261 -7.90 -6.38 -12.38
N PHE A 262 -7.26 -5.39 -11.74
CA PHE A 262 -7.75 -4.84 -10.47
C PHE A 262 -9.12 -4.15 -10.57
N LEU A 263 -9.42 -3.54 -11.72
CA LEU A 263 -10.76 -3.00 -12.00
C LEU A 263 -11.79 -4.11 -12.18
N GLN A 264 -11.47 -5.19 -12.90
CA GLN A 264 -12.36 -6.34 -13.06
C GLN A 264 -12.71 -7.00 -11.72
N MET A 265 -11.78 -6.98 -10.76
CA MET A 265 -12.01 -7.49 -9.41
C MET A 265 -13.16 -6.80 -8.67
N PHE A 266 -13.63 -5.62 -9.10
CA PHE A 266 -14.82 -4.97 -8.51
C PHE A 266 -16.09 -5.80 -8.72
N HIS A 267 -16.08 -6.72 -9.68
CA HIS A 267 -17.21 -7.60 -10.00
C HIS A 267 -16.99 -9.05 -9.52
N GLU A 268 -15.91 -9.35 -8.80
CA GLU A 268 -15.72 -10.65 -8.15
C GLU A 268 -16.91 -11.01 -7.25
N GLU A 269 -17.19 -12.29 -7.06
CA GLU A 269 -18.26 -12.74 -6.14
C GLU A 269 -17.82 -12.66 -4.68
N ARG A 270 -16.53 -12.84 -4.41
CA ARG A 270 -15.96 -12.81 -3.06
C ARG A 270 -15.70 -11.37 -2.62
N PRO A 271 -16.29 -10.88 -1.51
CA PRO A 271 -16.09 -9.51 -1.03
C PRO A 271 -14.62 -9.16 -0.76
N SER A 272 -13.85 -10.12 -0.22
CA SER A 272 -12.41 -9.93 0.05
C SER A 272 -11.61 -9.54 -1.18
N TRP A 273 -11.90 -10.14 -2.35
CA TRP A 273 -11.22 -9.81 -3.59
C TRP A 273 -11.69 -8.47 -4.17
N ARG A 274 -12.97 -8.09 -3.96
CA ARG A 274 -13.44 -6.74 -4.31
C ARG A 274 -12.70 -5.67 -3.50
N ASP A 275 -12.51 -5.90 -2.20
CA ASP A 275 -11.75 -4.99 -1.32
C ASP A 275 -10.27 -4.87 -1.72
N VAL A 276 -9.65 -5.99 -2.14
CA VAL A 276 -8.29 -6.00 -2.69
C VAL A 276 -8.21 -5.20 -3.99
N GLY A 277 -9.12 -5.45 -4.94
CA GLY A 277 -9.20 -4.70 -6.20
C GLY A 277 -9.38 -3.20 -5.96
N ALA A 278 -10.31 -2.84 -5.08
CA ALA A 278 -10.52 -1.47 -4.63
C ALA A 278 -9.22 -0.86 -4.05
N THR A 279 -8.54 -1.60 -3.17
CA THR A 279 -7.27 -1.17 -2.55
C THR A 279 -6.17 -0.92 -3.56
N CYS A 280 -6.01 -1.78 -4.56
CA CYS A 280 -5.03 -1.58 -5.62
C CYS A 280 -5.36 -0.34 -6.47
N VAL A 281 -6.62 -0.17 -6.88
CA VAL A 281 -7.06 0.97 -7.70
C VAL A 281 -6.91 2.29 -6.93
N PHE A 282 -7.50 2.39 -5.74
CA PHE A 282 -7.45 3.64 -4.97
C PHE A 282 -6.05 3.89 -4.39
N GLY A 283 -5.31 2.83 -4.07
CA GLY A 283 -3.94 2.88 -3.57
C GLY A 283 -3.00 3.44 -4.62
N TRP A 284 -3.12 2.98 -5.87
CA TRP A 284 -2.38 3.56 -6.96
C TRP A 284 -2.71 5.04 -7.17
N LEU A 285 -4.00 5.35 -7.26
CA LEU A 285 -4.48 6.73 -7.39
C LEU A 285 -3.91 7.59 -6.26
N LYS A 286 -3.88 7.09 -5.02
CA LYS A 286 -3.34 7.79 -3.85
C LYS A 286 -1.87 8.16 -4.05
N TRP A 287 -1.04 7.23 -4.51
CA TRP A 287 0.42 7.41 -4.66
C TRP A 287 0.81 8.20 -5.90
N ASN A 288 0.10 8.01 -7.01
CA ASN A 288 0.39 8.66 -8.30
C ASN A 288 -0.43 9.94 -8.47
N LYS A 289 -0.68 10.62 -7.36
CA LYS A 289 -1.30 11.94 -7.36
C LYS A 289 -0.39 12.89 -8.13
N PRO A 290 -0.90 13.68 -9.10
CA PRO A 290 -0.10 14.74 -9.69
C PRO A 290 0.40 15.72 -8.61
N ARG A 291 1.65 16.17 -8.77
CA ARG A 291 2.28 17.08 -7.82
C ARG A 291 1.51 18.40 -7.81
N SER A 292 1.06 18.81 -6.62
CA SER A 292 0.40 20.11 -6.45
C SER A 292 1.45 21.21 -6.29
N ILE A 293 1.16 22.37 -6.87
CA ILE A 293 2.00 23.56 -6.74
C ILE A 293 1.86 24.09 -5.32
N ARG A 294 2.98 24.44 -4.70
CA ARG A 294 3.02 25.00 -3.35
C ARG A 294 3.80 26.30 -3.35
N SER A 295 3.37 27.22 -2.50
CA SER A 295 4.00 28.52 -2.30
C SER A 295 4.32 28.71 -0.82
N PRO A 296 5.44 29.36 -0.48
CA PRO A 296 5.73 29.73 0.91
C PRO A 296 4.64 30.67 1.42
N TRP A 297 4.28 30.51 2.69
CA TRP A 297 3.29 31.34 3.36
C TRP A 297 3.74 31.66 4.78
N GLU A 298 3.45 32.88 5.21
CA GLU A 298 3.70 33.37 6.56
C GLU A 298 2.40 33.90 7.18
N PRO A 299 2.22 33.79 8.50
CA PRO A 299 1.06 34.34 9.20
C PRO A 299 0.93 35.85 8.96
N PRO A 300 -0.30 36.36 8.75
CA PRO A 300 -0.52 37.77 8.42
C PRO A 300 -0.20 38.70 9.60
N ALA A 301 -0.43 38.24 10.84
CA ALA A 301 -0.06 38.95 12.06
C ALA A 301 1.20 38.32 12.67
N LYS A 302 2.13 39.16 13.12
CA LYS A 302 3.32 38.75 13.86
C LYS A 302 3.04 38.83 15.35
N VAL A 303 3.32 37.76 16.10
CA VAL A 303 3.38 37.83 17.56
C VAL A 303 4.79 38.30 17.91
N GLU A 304 4.92 39.24 18.84
CA GLU A 304 6.23 39.58 19.39
C GLU A 304 6.84 38.33 20.04
N ASP A 305 8.05 37.95 19.62
CA ASP A 305 8.79 36.75 20.09
C ASP A 305 8.96 36.67 21.62
N LYS A 306 8.64 37.76 22.35
CA LYS A 306 8.78 37.90 23.80
C LYS A 306 7.53 37.54 24.60
N ALA A 307 6.35 37.44 23.99
CA ALA A 307 5.12 37.10 24.70
C ALA A 307 4.99 35.58 24.85
N VAL A 308 5.68 35.03 25.88
CA VAL A 308 5.61 33.63 26.33
C VAL A 308 5.84 32.60 25.19
N PRO A 309 7.03 31.99 25.07
CA PRO A 309 7.40 31.12 23.94
C PRO A 309 6.48 29.91 23.69
N TYR A 310 5.51 29.65 24.58
CA TYR A 310 4.59 28.52 24.55
C TYR A 310 3.13 28.91 24.78
N ALA A 311 2.69 30.08 24.30
CA ALA A 311 1.29 30.48 24.35
C ALA A 311 0.41 29.54 23.49
N CYS A 312 -0.21 28.55 24.14
CA CYS A 312 -1.22 27.69 23.54
C CYS A 312 -2.56 28.42 23.40
N GLY A 313 -3.33 28.09 22.35
CA GLY A 313 -4.71 28.58 22.17
C GLY A 313 -4.86 29.64 21.09
N MET A 314 -5.91 30.44 21.20
CA MET A 314 -6.24 31.49 20.22
C MET A 314 -5.30 32.68 20.40
N ARG A 315 -4.60 33.05 19.33
CA ARG A 315 -3.61 34.12 19.27
C ARG A 315 -3.85 35.00 18.04
N PRO A 316 -3.35 36.24 18.02
CA PRO A 316 -3.54 37.14 16.88
C PRO A 316 -3.05 36.58 15.54
N ASP A 317 -1.93 35.85 15.54
CA ASP A 317 -1.32 35.21 14.37
C ASP A 317 -2.12 34.01 13.84
N ASN A 318 -2.79 33.26 14.72
CA ASN A 318 -3.52 32.05 14.34
C ASN A 318 -5.05 32.27 14.27
N MET A 319 -5.55 33.46 14.58
CA MET A 319 -6.97 33.81 14.47
C MET A 319 -7.50 33.62 13.04
N CYS A 320 -6.65 33.76 12.02
CA CYS A 320 -7.00 33.48 10.63
C CYS A 320 -7.36 32.01 10.35
N LEU A 321 -7.09 31.09 11.29
CA LEU A 321 -7.50 29.69 11.24
C LEU A 321 -8.90 29.45 11.80
N ALA A 322 -9.39 30.38 12.62
CA ALA A 322 -10.70 30.26 13.26
C ALA A 322 -11.79 30.18 12.20
N TYR A 323 -12.80 29.36 12.46
CA TYR A 323 -13.99 29.35 11.63
C TYR A 323 -14.88 30.53 12.03
N ASP A 324 -15.06 31.47 11.11
CA ASP A 324 -15.97 32.61 11.28
C ASP A 324 -16.89 32.71 10.06
N LEU A 325 -18.19 32.70 10.33
CA LEU A 325 -19.25 32.76 9.33
C LEU A 325 -19.13 34.00 8.43
N ASN A 326 -18.69 35.13 9.00
CA ASN A 326 -18.63 36.42 8.30
C ASN A 326 -17.43 36.52 7.34
N THR A 327 -16.43 35.65 7.49
CA THR A 327 -15.18 35.70 6.70
C THR A 327 -15.07 34.52 5.72
N LEU A 328 -16.13 33.74 5.55
CA LEU A 328 -16.12 32.59 4.65
C LEU A 328 -15.92 33.00 3.17
N PRO A 329 -15.09 32.27 2.42
CA PRO A 329 -14.85 32.55 1.01
C PRO A 329 -16.04 32.11 0.13
N THR A 330 -17.03 32.99 -0.03
CA THR A 330 -18.27 32.72 -0.78
C THR A 330 -18.20 33.08 -2.27
N THR A 331 -17.12 33.73 -2.71
CA THR A 331 -16.86 34.09 -4.10
C THR A 331 -15.57 33.45 -4.60
N LYS A 332 -15.42 33.29 -5.91
CA LYS A 332 -14.19 32.74 -6.53
C LYS A 332 -12.95 33.53 -6.11
N GLN A 333 -13.02 34.86 -6.14
CA GLN A 333 -11.91 35.74 -5.77
C GLN A 333 -11.47 35.52 -4.31
N LEU A 334 -12.43 35.50 -3.37
CA LEU A 334 -12.13 35.24 -1.96
C LEU A 334 -11.59 33.82 -1.75
N TRP A 335 -12.12 32.83 -2.48
CA TRP A 335 -11.66 31.44 -2.40
C TRP A 335 -10.23 31.26 -2.89
N ASP A 336 -9.86 31.93 -3.98
CA ASP A 336 -8.51 31.85 -4.54
C ASP A 336 -7.48 32.63 -3.71
N GLN A 337 -7.93 33.64 -2.95
CA GLN A 337 -7.11 34.37 -1.97
C GLN A 337 -7.04 33.68 -0.60
N ALA A 338 -8.00 32.83 -0.26
CA ALA A 338 -8.08 32.16 1.02
C ALA A 338 -6.94 31.14 1.18
N ILE A 339 -6.29 31.17 2.35
CA ILE A 339 -5.29 30.17 2.72
C ILE A 339 -5.95 29.08 3.56
N PHE A 340 -5.97 27.85 3.04
CA PHE A 340 -6.58 26.70 3.71
C PHE A 340 -5.55 25.83 4.41
N ILE A 341 -5.51 25.88 5.75
CA ILE A 341 -4.56 25.13 6.59
C ILE A 341 -5.21 23.83 7.03
N THR A 342 -4.85 22.77 6.30
CA THR A 342 -5.58 21.49 6.41
C THR A 342 -5.16 20.61 7.57
N LYS A 343 -4.03 20.90 8.21
CA LYS A 343 -3.51 20.11 9.33
C LYS A 343 -3.79 20.87 10.62
N PRO A 344 -4.52 20.27 11.57
CA PRO A 344 -5.03 20.98 12.72
C PRO A 344 -3.94 21.42 13.71
N HIS A 345 -2.72 20.87 13.62
CA HIS A 345 -1.63 21.19 14.54
C HIS A 345 -0.79 22.40 14.10
N TRP A 346 -0.93 22.88 12.87
CA TRP A 346 -0.16 24.05 12.41
C TRP A 346 -0.72 25.32 13.04
N GLY A 347 0.14 26.07 13.74
CA GLY A 347 -0.25 27.33 14.37
C GLY A 347 -0.99 27.19 15.68
N THR A 348 -1.37 25.99 16.14
CA THR A 348 -1.99 25.80 17.47
C THR A 348 -0.99 26.04 18.59
N TYR A 349 0.18 25.39 18.49
CA TYR A 349 1.27 25.55 19.45
C TYR A 349 2.27 26.60 18.94
N GLN A 350 2.89 26.31 17.79
CA GLN A 350 3.85 27.18 17.12
C GLN A 350 3.78 26.97 15.60
N TRP A 351 4.28 27.94 14.84
CA TRP A 351 4.48 27.82 13.39
C TRP A 351 5.82 27.14 13.08
N PRO A 352 5.91 26.34 11.99
CA PRO A 352 7.18 25.82 11.53
C PRO A 352 8.05 26.95 10.95
N LYS A 353 9.37 26.75 10.92
CA LYS A 353 10.31 27.71 10.31
C LYS A 353 9.97 28.08 8.86
N ARG A 354 9.38 27.13 8.13
CA ARG A 354 8.89 27.33 6.76
C ARG A 354 7.59 26.56 6.61
N LEU A 355 6.51 27.27 6.27
CA LEU A 355 5.23 26.67 5.93
C LEU A 355 4.98 26.82 4.42
N GLU A 356 4.72 25.70 3.77
CA GLU A 356 4.36 25.68 2.35
C GLU A 356 2.89 25.32 2.21
N MET A 357 2.14 26.22 1.59
CA MET A 357 0.70 26.10 1.37
C MET A 357 0.41 25.76 -0.08
N PHE A 358 -0.77 25.20 -0.34
CA PHE A 358 -1.22 25.02 -1.72
C PHE A 358 -1.34 26.39 -2.38
N ALA A 359 -0.76 26.53 -3.57
CA ALA A 359 -0.99 27.72 -4.38
C ALA A 359 -2.48 27.81 -4.79
N PRO A 360 -2.98 29.01 -5.15
CA PRO A 360 -4.36 29.24 -5.57
C PRO A 360 -4.84 28.21 -6.61
N TYR A 361 -6.14 27.87 -6.58
CA TYR A 361 -6.68 26.79 -7.38
C TYR A 361 -6.55 27.00 -8.90
N GLU A 362 -6.53 28.26 -9.35
CA GLU A 362 -6.25 28.62 -10.75
C GLU A 362 -4.89 28.11 -11.23
N GLN A 363 -3.89 28.07 -10.35
CA GLN A 363 -2.55 27.58 -10.67
C GLN A 363 -2.48 26.04 -10.67
N GLN A 364 -3.46 25.36 -10.08
CA GLN A 364 -3.50 23.90 -9.96
C GLN A 364 -4.02 23.21 -11.24
N VAL A 365 -3.44 23.54 -12.40
CA VAL A 365 -3.85 23.08 -13.74
C VAL A 365 -3.93 21.54 -13.85
N HIS A 366 -3.13 20.83 -13.05
CA HIS A 366 -3.10 19.36 -13.01
C HIS A 366 -4.43 18.71 -12.61
N LEU A 367 -5.33 19.45 -11.96
CA LEU A 367 -6.65 18.94 -11.54
C LEU A 367 -7.64 18.84 -12.70
N SER A 368 -7.48 19.65 -13.74
CA SER A 368 -8.38 19.72 -14.90
C SER A 368 -7.70 19.29 -16.20
N ARG A 369 -6.90 18.21 -16.14
CA ARG A 369 -6.25 17.64 -17.32
C ARG A 369 -7.27 17.07 -18.31
N SER A 370 -7.05 17.33 -19.60
CA SER A 370 -7.77 16.65 -20.68
C SER A 370 -7.45 15.15 -20.68
N PHE A 371 -8.31 14.35 -21.31
CA PHE A 371 -8.10 12.90 -21.39
C PHE A 371 -6.76 12.53 -22.05
N ASP A 372 -6.31 13.29 -23.05
CA ASP A 372 -5.08 13.00 -23.79
C ASP A 372 -3.81 13.13 -22.92
N ARG A 373 -3.84 14.05 -21.95
CA ARG A 373 -2.75 14.32 -21.00
C ARG A 373 -2.72 13.34 -19.82
N LEU A 374 -3.64 12.37 -19.77
CA LEU A 374 -3.63 11.32 -18.77
C LEU A 374 -2.60 10.24 -19.12
N THR A 375 -2.01 9.63 -18.10
CA THR A 375 -1.14 8.47 -18.24
C THR A 375 -1.93 7.27 -18.82
N PRO A 376 -1.26 6.26 -19.42
CA PRO A 376 -1.94 5.07 -19.94
C PRO A 376 -2.85 4.39 -18.91
N ILE A 377 -2.40 4.32 -17.66
CA ILE A 377 -3.16 3.73 -16.54
C ILE A 377 -4.37 4.61 -16.18
N GLU A 378 -4.20 5.93 -16.06
CA GLU A 378 -5.33 6.84 -15.83
C GLU A 378 -6.38 6.74 -16.95
N LYS A 379 -5.93 6.61 -18.21
CA LYS A 379 -6.83 6.39 -19.36
C LYS A 379 -7.62 5.10 -19.21
N THR A 380 -6.98 4.00 -18.79
CA THR A 380 -7.68 2.73 -18.49
C THR A 380 -8.73 2.90 -17.40
N ILE A 381 -8.37 3.53 -16.26
CA ILE A 381 -9.32 3.77 -15.16
C ILE A 381 -10.50 4.61 -15.65
N VAL A 382 -10.22 5.70 -16.37
CA VAL A 382 -11.26 6.59 -16.87
C VAL A 382 -12.16 5.88 -17.87
N LYS A 383 -11.61 5.10 -18.80
CA LYS A 383 -12.40 4.34 -19.78
C LYS A 383 -13.36 3.38 -19.08
N VAL A 384 -12.85 2.53 -18.20
CA VAL A 384 -13.64 1.50 -17.50
C VAL A 384 -14.69 2.13 -16.57
N LEU A 385 -14.32 3.12 -15.75
CA LEU A 385 -15.27 3.75 -14.83
C LEU A 385 -16.28 4.67 -15.55
N SER A 386 -16.02 5.08 -16.79
CA SER A 386 -17.00 5.85 -17.57
C SER A 386 -18.09 4.96 -18.17
N GLU A 387 -17.87 3.64 -18.24
CA GLU A 387 -18.88 2.69 -18.67
C GLU A 387 -19.98 2.57 -17.61
N ILE A 388 -21.17 3.11 -17.92
CA ILE A 388 -22.28 3.12 -16.96
C ILE A 388 -22.65 1.71 -16.48
N GLY A 389 -22.58 0.72 -17.37
CA GLY A 389 -22.84 -0.68 -17.04
C GLY A 389 -21.83 -1.27 -16.04
N PHE A 390 -20.57 -0.85 -16.11
CA PHE A 390 -19.54 -1.28 -15.15
C PHE A 390 -19.86 -0.76 -13.74
N LEU A 391 -20.09 0.55 -13.63
CA LEU A 391 -20.41 1.17 -12.34
C LEU A 391 -21.76 0.71 -11.79
N GLN A 392 -22.76 0.50 -12.65
CA GLN A 392 -24.06 -0.01 -12.24
C GLN A 392 -23.96 -1.43 -11.67
N ARG A 393 -23.20 -2.34 -12.30
CA ARG A 393 -22.96 -3.67 -11.74
C ARG A 393 -22.22 -3.61 -10.40
N TRP A 394 -21.23 -2.74 -10.28
CA TRP A 394 -20.51 -2.54 -9.02
C TRP A 394 -21.45 -2.00 -7.92
N HIS A 395 -22.26 -1.01 -8.25
CA HIS A 395 -23.27 -0.44 -7.37
C HIS A 395 -24.26 -1.50 -6.86
N LEU A 396 -24.78 -2.36 -7.75
CA LEU A 396 -25.71 -3.44 -7.37
C LEU A 396 -25.06 -4.49 -6.45
N LYS A 397 -23.78 -4.84 -6.66
CA LYS A 397 -23.06 -5.74 -5.75
C LYS A 397 -22.88 -5.13 -4.37
N LEU A 398 -22.49 -3.85 -4.33
CA LEU A 398 -22.36 -3.13 -3.06
C LEU A 398 -23.69 -3.01 -2.31
N LEU A 399 -24.81 -2.80 -3.02
CA LEU A 399 -26.13 -2.78 -2.38
C LEU A 399 -26.45 -4.11 -1.69
N ARG A 400 -26.25 -5.24 -2.39
CA ARG A 400 -26.45 -6.58 -1.80
C ARG A 400 -25.60 -6.79 -0.54
N GLU A 401 -24.34 -6.36 -0.58
CA GLU A 401 -23.46 -6.43 0.61
C GLU A 401 -23.97 -5.60 1.78
N LYS A 402 -24.59 -4.43 1.53
CA LYS A 402 -25.10 -3.56 2.58
C LYS A 402 -26.42 -4.01 3.19
N ASP A 403 -27.14 -4.87 2.48
CA ASP A 403 -28.31 -5.54 3.03
C ASP A 403 -27.87 -6.60 4.07
N ASP A 404 -26.75 -7.27 3.82
CA ASP A 404 -26.17 -8.32 4.68
C ASP A 404 -25.21 -7.78 5.76
N SER A 405 -24.68 -6.56 5.61
CA SER A 405 -23.64 -5.99 6.48
C SER A 405 -23.89 -4.53 6.86
N GLU A 406 -23.68 -4.24 8.15
CA GLU A 406 -23.80 -2.89 8.71
C GLU A 406 -22.48 -2.11 8.68
N VAL A 407 -21.40 -2.76 8.25
CA VAL A 407 -20.05 -2.22 8.34
C VAL A 407 -19.84 -1.14 7.27
N PHE A 408 -19.35 0.03 7.69
CA PHE A 408 -18.90 1.07 6.78
C PHE A 408 -17.65 0.60 6.00
N SER A 409 -17.75 0.51 4.68
CA SER A 409 -16.66 0.10 3.80
C SER A 409 -15.71 1.27 3.55
N ILE A 410 -14.56 1.21 4.22
CA ILE A 410 -13.45 2.13 3.98
C ILE A 410 -12.90 2.00 2.54
N TYR A 411 -13.09 0.85 1.90
CA TYR A 411 -12.62 0.59 0.54
C TYR A 411 -13.47 1.35 -0.48
N THR A 412 -14.80 1.21 -0.41
CA THR A 412 -15.74 1.95 -1.26
C THR A 412 -15.55 3.46 -1.09
N PHE A 413 -15.51 3.94 0.15
CA PHE A 413 -15.24 5.35 0.46
C PHE A 413 -13.94 5.84 -0.19
N ASN A 414 -12.85 5.07 -0.11
CA ASN A 414 -11.58 5.47 -0.69
C ASN A 414 -11.57 5.43 -2.21
N VAL A 415 -12.22 4.46 -2.87
CA VAL A 415 -12.37 4.47 -4.33
C VAL A 415 -13.03 5.77 -4.77
N VAL A 416 -14.21 6.09 -4.20
CA VAL A 416 -14.96 7.30 -4.56
C VAL A 416 -14.14 8.56 -4.29
N LYS A 417 -13.54 8.66 -3.10
CA LYS A 417 -12.64 9.76 -2.72
C LYS A 417 -11.51 9.97 -3.71
N TYR A 418 -10.76 8.92 -4.05
CA TYR A 418 -9.56 9.05 -4.88
C TYR A 418 -9.91 9.21 -6.37
N VAL A 419 -11.05 8.69 -6.83
CA VAL A 419 -11.57 8.98 -8.17
C VAL A 419 -11.86 10.48 -8.30
N PHE A 420 -12.66 11.06 -7.40
CA PHE A 420 -12.99 12.49 -7.44
C PHE A 420 -11.80 13.40 -7.13
N ARG A 421 -10.81 12.93 -6.34
CA ARG A 421 -9.58 13.68 -6.08
C ARG A 421 -8.68 13.81 -7.31
N ASN A 422 -8.60 12.77 -8.16
CA ASN A 422 -7.68 12.75 -9.30
C ASN A 422 -8.34 13.17 -10.63
N PHE A 423 -9.65 12.96 -10.77
CA PHE A 423 -10.38 13.21 -12.03
C PHE A 423 -11.46 14.29 -11.95
N CYS A 424 -11.53 15.02 -10.82
CA CYS A 424 -12.53 16.05 -10.56
C CYS A 424 -13.97 15.57 -10.87
N ASP A 425 -14.78 16.41 -11.51
CA ASP A 425 -16.20 16.22 -11.79
C ASP A 425 -16.53 15.24 -12.92
N ARG A 426 -15.53 14.56 -13.51
CA ARG A 426 -15.71 13.70 -14.69
C ARG A 426 -16.78 12.61 -14.49
N PHE A 427 -16.84 12.01 -13.31
CA PHE A 427 -17.80 10.94 -12.99
C PHE A 427 -19.03 11.44 -12.24
N LEU A 428 -19.14 12.75 -12.02
CA LEU A 428 -20.15 13.32 -11.13
C LEU A 428 -21.57 13.08 -11.64
N ILE A 429 -21.77 13.10 -12.97
CA ILE A 429 -23.09 12.85 -13.57
C ILE A 429 -23.58 11.43 -13.25
N ILE A 430 -22.71 10.43 -13.36
CA ILE A 430 -23.06 9.03 -13.09
C ILE A 430 -23.30 8.83 -11.59
N PHE A 431 -22.35 9.26 -10.74
CA PHE A 431 -22.47 9.14 -9.29
C PHE A 431 -23.64 9.92 -8.71
N LYS A 432 -24.00 11.08 -9.29
CA LYS A 432 -25.19 11.83 -8.88
C LYS A 432 -26.46 10.98 -8.98
N ARG A 433 -26.58 10.14 -10.02
CA ARG A 433 -27.73 9.21 -10.14
C ARG A 433 -27.77 8.21 -8.99
N PHE A 434 -26.64 7.59 -8.67
CA PHE A 434 -26.55 6.64 -7.55
C PHE A 434 -26.77 7.31 -6.19
N LEU A 435 -26.21 8.50 -5.98
CA LEU A 435 -26.41 9.30 -4.75
C LEU A 435 -27.88 9.65 -4.55
N VAL A 436 -28.56 10.16 -5.59
CA VAL A 436 -29.98 10.49 -5.50
C VAL A 436 -30.82 9.25 -5.19
N SER A 437 -30.52 8.12 -5.83
CA SER A 437 -31.22 6.85 -5.57
C SER A 437 -31.02 6.35 -4.14
N THR A 438 -29.78 6.38 -3.63
CA THR A 438 -29.42 5.79 -2.33
C THR A 438 -29.81 6.67 -1.15
N MET A 439 -29.62 7.99 -1.28
CA MET A 439 -29.84 8.94 -0.18
C MET A 439 -31.32 9.30 0.03
N ARG A 440 -32.19 9.04 -0.94
CA ARG A 440 -33.66 9.23 -0.81
C ARG A 440 -34.41 7.94 -0.49
N SER A 441 -33.69 6.84 -0.29
CA SER A 441 -34.29 5.53 -0.07
C SER A 441 -34.67 5.34 1.39
N ASP A 442 -35.78 4.65 1.62
CA ASP A 442 -36.21 4.18 2.94
C ASP A 442 -35.55 2.84 3.33
N GLN A 443 -34.60 2.35 2.51
CA GLN A 443 -33.88 1.10 2.79
C GLN A 443 -32.55 1.37 3.47
N ARG A 444 -32.32 0.72 4.62
CA ARG A 444 -31.08 0.85 5.42
C ARG A 444 -29.80 0.60 4.61
N GLY A 445 -29.76 -0.45 3.78
CA GLY A 445 -28.58 -0.80 2.97
C GLY A 445 -28.22 0.29 1.96
N GLN A 446 -29.25 0.88 1.34
CA GLN A 446 -29.09 2.01 0.43
C GLN A 446 -28.58 3.26 1.15
N GLN A 447 -29.16 3.62 2.31
CA GLN A 447 -28.70 4.79 3.09
C GLN A 447 -27.23 4.64 3.56
N ARG A 448 -26.82 3.42 3.97
CA ARG A 448 -25.43 3.10 4.32
C ARG A 448 -24.47 3.29 3.14
N LEU A 449 -24.83 2.78 1.95
CA LEU A 449 -24.03 2.98 0.74
C LEU A 449 -24.00 4.46 0.32
N GLY A 450 -25.13 5.16 0.47
CA GLY A 450 -25.24 6.61 0.25
C GLY A 450 -24.23 7.39 1.08
N ALA A 451 -24.06 7.04 2.35
CA ALA A 451 -23.07 7.63 3.26
C ALA A 451 -21.62 7.47 2.73
N GLU A 452 -21.27 6.27 2.26
CA GLU A 452 -19.93 5.98 1.70
C GLU A 452 -19.64 6.80 0.45
N TYR A 453 -20.61 6.88 -0.47
CA TYR A 453 -20.49 7.65 -1.70
C TYR A 453 -20.42 9.16 -1.42
N VAL A 454 -21.32 9.70 -0.60
CA VAL A 454 -21.39 11.14 -0.38
C VAL A 454 -20.18 11.64 0.39
N CYS A 455 -19.77 10.93 1.43
CA CYS A 455 -18.60 11.31 2.22
C CYS A 455 -17.30 11.13 1.41
N GLY A 456 -17.25 10.11 0.54
CA GLY A 456 -16.16 9.93 -0.43
C GLY A 456 -16.07 11.12 -1.39
N LEU A 457 -17.20 11.56 -1.96
CA LEU A 457 -17.29 12.72 -2.85
C LEU A 457 -16.87 14.03 -2.15
N ILE A 458 -17.39 14.28 -0.95
CA ILE A 458 -17.03 15.47 -0.15
C ILE A 458 -15.53 15.47 0.12
N ARG A 459 -14.96 14.33 0.52
CA ARG A 459 -13.51 14.25 0.77
C ARG A 459 -12.68 14.39 -0.50
N GLY A 460 -13.14 13.81 -1.60
CA GLY A 460 -12.48 13.85 -2.90
C GLY A 460 -12.48 15.24 -3.54
N SER A 461 -13.52 16.03 -3.26
CA SER A 461 -13.70 17.37 -3.80
C SER A 461 -12.97 18.48 -3.04
N LYS A 462 -12.31 18.18 -1.91
CA LYS A 462 -11.53 19.14 -1.10
C LYS A 462 -10.65 20.10 -1.91
N ASN A 463 -10.04 19.63 -2.99
CA ASN A 463 -9.12 20.43 -3.80
C ASN A 463 -9.73 20.90 -5.13
N TRP A 464 -11.05 20.89 -5.29
CA TRP A 464 -11.66 21.33 -6.54
C TRP A 464 -11.65 22.85 -6.69
N PRO A 465 -11.65 23.38 -7.93
CA PRO A 465 -11.92 24.78 -8.19
C PRO A 465 -13.30 25.20 -7.65
N PHE A 466 -13.39 26.44 -7.16
CA PHE A 466 -14.59 27.00 -6.53
C PHE A 466 -15.87 26.78 -7.37
N GLU A 467 -15.82 27.05 -8.67
CA GLU A 467 -16.98 26.89 -9.56
C GLU A 467 -17.51 25.45 -9.60
N LYS A 468 -16.61 24.45 -9.58
CA LYS A 468 -17.00 23.03 -9.55
C LYS A 468 -17.61 22.66 -8.20
N LEU A 469 -17.04 23.17 -7.10
CA LEU A 469 -17.59 22.99 -5.76
C LEU A 469 -18.98 23.60 -5.63
N LYS A 470 -19.15 24.86 -6.04
CA LYS A 470 -20.44 25.57 -6.02
C LYS A 470 -21.50 24.82 -6.83
N ARG A 471 -21.17 24.34 -8.04
CA ARG A 471 -22.09 23.52 -8.86
C ARG A 471 -22.46 22.19 -8.18
N MET A 472 -21.51 21.53 -7.52
CA MET A 472 -21.76 20.29 -6.79
C MET A 472 -22.66 20.53 -5.58
N TRP A 473 -22.29 21.47 -4.70
CA TRP A 473 -23.02 21.77 -3.47
C TRP A 473 -24.44 22.30 -3.72
N LYS A 474 -24.68 22.98 -4.85
CA LYS A 474 -26.03 23.45 -5.24
C LYS A 474 -27.08 22.34 -5.21
N TRP A 475 -26.75 21.14 -5.68
CA TRP A 475 -27.68 19.99 -5.65
C TRP A 475 -27.39 19.02 -4.50
N LEU A 476 -26.13 18.96 -4.03
CA LEU A 476 -25.75 18.02 -2.98
C LEU A 476 -26.27 18.43 -1.61
N ARG A 477 -26.20 19.72 -1.28
CA ARG A 477 -26.64 20.26 0.02
C ARG A 477 -28.10 19.90 0.35
N PRO A 478 -29.11 20.16 -0.51
CA PRO A 478 -30.49 19.76 -0.20
C PRO A 478 -30.63 18.23 -0.10
N LEU A 479 -29.89 17.45 -0.92
CA LEU A 479 -29.93 16.00 -0.85
C LEU A 479 -29.37 15.46 0.48
N VAL A 480 -28.29 16.04 0.99
CA VAL A 480 -27.72 15.68 2.30
C VAL A 480 -28.68 16.07 3.43
N SER A 481 -29.34 17.23 3.33
CA SER A 481 -30.37 17.65 4.30
C SER A 481 -31.47 16.58 4.40
N THR A 482 -32.08 16.23 3.27
CA THR A 482 -33.16 15.23 3.21
C THR A 482 -32.69 13.86 3.73
N ALA A 483 -31.45 13.47 3.42
CA ALA A 483 -30.92 12.18 3.85
C ALA A 483 -30.66 12.11 5.36
N ILE A 484 -30.21 13.20 5.98
CA ILE A 484 -30.00 13.27 7.44
C ILE A 484 -31.35 13.37 8.16
N GLU A 485 -32.31 14.11 7.63
CA GLU A 485 -33.67 14.27 8.19
C GLU A 485 -34.48 12.97 8.12
N GLY A 486 -34.29 12.16 7.08
CA GLY A 486 -34.95 10.85 6.89
C GLY A 486 -34.06 9.66 7.25
N MET A 487 -33.00 9.87 8.04
CA MET A 487 -32.03 8.82 8.32
C MET A 487 -32.60 7.78 9.30
N LEU A 488 -32.42 6.50 8.97
CA LEU A 488 -32.73 5.40 9.87
C LEU A 488 -31.66 5.23 10.94
N THR A 489 -32.06 4.73 12.11
CA THR A 489 -31.16 4.39 13.23
C THR A 489 -29.96 3.57 12.78
N ASP A 490 -30.22 2.59 11.94
CA ASP A 490 -29.29 1.59 11.42
C ASP A 490 -28.26 2.15 10.43
N ALA A 491 -28.51 3.34 9.88
CA ALA A 491 -27.61 4.03 8.96
C ALA A 491 -26.71 5.07 9.67
N SER A 492 -27.09 5.52 10.88
CA SER A 492 -26.41 6.60 11.61
C SER A 492 -24.92 6.37 11.83
N ALA A 493 -24.51 5.15 12.21
CA ALA A 493 -23.11 4.80 12.41
C ALA A 493 -22.27 4.95 11.13
N SER A 494 -22.83 4.60 9.97
CA SER A 494 -22.17 4.76 8.67
C SER A 494 -22.01 6.24 8.31
N TRP A 495 -23.02 7.07 8.57
CA TRP A 495 -22.97 8.50 8.34
C TRP A 495 -21.98 9.22 9.25
N LEU A 496 -21.98 8.90 10.55
CA LEU A 496 -21.00 9.41 11.51
C LEU A 496 -19.58 9.08 11.07
N ARG A 497 -19.34 7.80 10.74
CA ARG A 497 -18.03 7.36 10.28
C ARG A 497 -17.63 8.08 8.99
N GLY A 498 -18.56 8.22 8.05
CA GLY A 498 -18.36 8.92 6.78
C GLY A 498 -18.00 10.39 6.98
N ILE A 499 -18.80 11.14 7.76
CA ILE A 499 -18.60 12.57 8.03
C ILE A 499 -17.26 12.79 8.73
N SER A 500 -16.95 12.02 9.77
CA SER A 500 -15.66 12.05 10.46
C SER A 500 -14.48 11.85 9.48
N LEU A 501 -14.59 10.90 8.55
CA LEU A 501 -13.55 10.66 7.54
C LEU A 501 -13.47 11.77 6.47
N ALA A 502 -14.60 12.40 6.14
CA ALA A 502 -14.69 13.48 5.19
C ALA A 502 -14.06 14.78 5.72
N THR A 503 -14.28 15.06 7.01
CA THR A 503 -13.78 16.26 7.70
C THR A 503 -12.39 16.10 8.33
N ARG A 504 -11.86 14.88 8.45
CA ARG A 504 -10.50 14.66 8.96
C ARG A 504 -9.42 15.32 8.10
N ASP A 505 -8.46 16.02 8.70
CA ASP A 505 -7.38 16.74 7.99
C ASP A 505 -7.92 17.64 6.86
N ILE A 506 -8.97 18.41 7.14
CA ILE A 506 -9.50 19.46 6.26
C ILE A 506 -9.54 20.77 7.03
N ASP A 507 -9.40 21.87 6.31
CA ASP A 507 -9.77 23.17 6.85
C ASP A 507 -11.30 23.27 6.74
N MET A 508 -12.00 23.50 7.86
CA MET A 508 -13.47 23.46 7.89
C MET A 508 -14.10 24.50 6.96
N ARG A 509 -13.39 25.61 6.66
CA ARG A 509 -13.83 26.61 5.70
C ARG A 509 -13.92 26.05 4.27
N GLN A 510 -13.17 24.99 3.94
CA GLN A 510 -13.26 24.33 2.64
C GLN A 510 -14.55 23.51 2.46
N VAL A 511 -15.17 23.11 3.57
CA VAL A 511 -16.39 22.31 3.61
C VAL A 511 -17.50 23.03 4.36
N HIS A 512 -17.46 24.37 4.34
CA HIS A 512 -18.41 25.21 5.08
C HIS A 512 -19.86 24.89 4.72
N TRP A 513 -20.17 24.51 3.47
CA TRP A 513 -21.53 24.06 3.09
C TRP A 513 -22.06 22.89 3.92
N LEU A 514 -21.18 21.97 4.36
CA LEU A 514 -21.54 20.85 5.23
C LEU A 514 -21.66 21.32 6.68
N VAL A 515 -20.71 22.13 7.14
CA VAL A 515 -20.68 22.67 8.51
C VAL A 515 -21.96 23.47 8.78
N GLU A 516 -22.27 24.44 7.92
CA GLU A 516 -23.48 25.25 8.02
C GLU A 516 -24.76 24.40 7.93
N LEU A 517 -24.78 23.38 7.07
CA LEU A 517 -25.93 22.47 6.99
C LEU A 517 -26.15 21.70 8.31
N ILE A 518 -25.08 21.19 8.92
CA ILE A 518 -25.17 20.45 10.19
C ILE A 518 -25.63 21.39 11.32
N MET A 519 -25.09 22.62 11.37
CA MET A 519 -25.50 23.62 12.36
C MET A 519 -26.96 24.03 12.19
N GLU A 520 -27.42 24.23 10.94
CA GLU A 520 -28.83 24.50 10.64
C GLU A 520 -29.75 23.34 11.05
N LEU A 521 -29.33 22.09 10.84
CA LEU A 521 -30.10 20.91 11.26
C LEU A 521 -30.17 20.81 12.78
N ALA A 522 -29.06 21.03 13.49
CA ALA A 522 -29.02 21.02 14.94
C ALA A 522 -29.91 22.11 15.58
N ALA A 523 -30.07 23.25 14.91
CA ALA A 523 -30.94 24.34 15.35
C ALA A 523 -32.44 24.13 15.05
N LYS A 524 -32.78 23.19 14.15
CA LYS A 524 -34.18 22.94 13.76
C LYS A 524 -34.89 21.98 14.72
N PRO A 525 -36.22 22.08 14.86
CA PRO A 525 -37.02 21.05 15.51
C PRO A 525 -36.85 19.72 14.78
N ALA A 526 -36.37 18.69 15.49
CA ALA A 526 -36.20 17.36 14.93
C ALA A 526 -37.52 16.57 14.96
N PRO A 527 -37.75 15.63 14.03
CA PRO A 527 -38.99 14.85 13.99
C PRO A 527 -39.15 13.91 15.19
N THR A 528 -38.04 13.54 15.84
CA THR A 528 -38.02 12.70 17.04
C THR A 528 -36.88 13.13 17.96
N SER A 529 -36.94 12.71 19.23
CA SER A 529 -35.83 12.89 20.18
C SER A 529 -34.52 12.26 19.69
N TRP A 530 -34.60 11.09 19.06
CA TRP A 530 -33.43 10.43 18.48
C TRP A 530 -32.76 11.27 17.38
N HIS A 531 -33.56 11.83 16.47
CA HIS A 531 -33.04 12.74 15.42
C HIS A 531 -32.42 13.99 16.03
N SER A 532 -32.98 14.54 17.11
CA SER A 532 -32.37 15.68 17.82
C SER A 532 -30.98 15.34 18.36
N CYS A 533 -30.85 14.22 19.08
CA CYS A 533 -29.56 13.75 19.60
C CYS A 533 -28.54 13.51 18.49
N LEU A 534 -28.99 12.92 17.37
CA LEU A 534 -28.16 12.67 16.20
C LEU A 534 -27.62 13.98 15.59
N TYR A 535 -28.46 15.01 15.44
CA TYR A 535 -28.02 16.29 14.88
C TYR A 535 -26.95 16.95 15.76
N TYR A 536 -27.15 16.94 17.09
CA TYR A 536 -26.14 17.40 18.04
C TYR A 536 -24.86 16.57 17.96
N PHE A 537 -24.97 15.26 17.78
CA PHE A 537 -23.81 14.38 17.69
C PHE A 537 -22.99 14.58 16.39
N PHE A 538 -23.61 15.08 15.31
CA PHE A 538 -22.88 15.53 14.14
C PHE A 538 -22.24 16.91 14.32
N ALA A 539 -22.83 17.77 15.16
CA ALA A 539 -22.34 19.12 15.43
C ALA A 539 -21.18 19.14 16.44
N SER A 540 -21.18 18.21 17.40
CA SER A 540 -20.09 17.98 18.36
C SER A 540 -18.86 17.35 17.71
#